data_AF-A0A7G6SPC1-F1
#
_entry.id   AF-A0A7G6SPC1-F1
#
_cell.length_a   1.000
_cell.length_b   1.000
_cell.length_c   1.000
_cell.angle_alpha   90.00
_cell.angle_beta   90.00
_cell.angle_gamma   90.00
#
_symmetry.space_group_name_H-M   'P 1'
#
loop_
_entity.id
_entity.type
_entity.pdbx_description
1 polymer ?
#
loop_
_entity_poly.entity_id
_entity_poly.type
_entity_poly.pdbx_seq_one_letter_code
_entity_poly.pdbx_strand_id
1 'polypeptide(L)'
;MISLENSLIEGLPEGEIDGHDFGSGEFNIFIRTNNPLKSFERLKKILESDEMLDNVRAAYRDVESEEYTVVWPTSLRDFKVL
;
A
#
# COMPACT_ATOMS: atom_id res chain seq x y z
N MET A 1 3.02 4.94 -14.39
CA MET A 1 1.76 4.37 -13.88
C MET A 1 1.72 2.86 -14.13
N ILE A 2 1.68 2.39 -15.38
CA ILE A 2 1.67 0.94 -15.71
C ILE A 2 2.93 0.21 -15.18
N SER A 3 4.12 0.82 -15.25
CA SER A 3 5.35 0.16 -14.78
C SER A 3 5.35 -0.10 -13.27
N LEU A 4 4.88 0.87 -12.47
CA LEU A 4 4.84 0.73 -11.01
C LEU A 4 3.82 -0.31 -10.60
N GLU A 5 2.61 -0.27 -11.18
CA GLU A 5 1.56 -1.26 -10.90
C GLU A 5 2.04 -2.68 -11.23
N ASN A 6 2.69 -2.88 -12.37
CA ASN A 6 3.30 -4.17 -12.72
C ASN A 6 4.36 -4.61 -11.71
N SER A 7 5.27 -3.72 -11.31
CA SER A 7 6.29 -4.03 -10.30
C SER A 7 5.67 -4.38 -8.94
N LEU A 8 4.61 -3.68 -8.53
CA LEU A 8 3.88 -3.99 -7.29
C LEU A 8 3.17 -5.35 -7.38
N ILE A 9 2.54 -5.67 -8.51
CA ILE A 9 1.92 -6.99 -8.76
C ILE A 9 2.96 -8.10 -8.68
N GLU A 10 4.10 -7.95 -9.36
CA GLU A 10 5.20 -8.93 -9.34
C GLU A 10 5.82 -9.08 -7.93
N GLY A 11 5.80 -8.00 -7.14
CA GLY A 11 6.31 -7.96 -5.77
C GLY A 11 5.42 -8.65 -4.73
N LEU A 12 4.15 -8.94 -5.06
CA LEU A 12 3.17 -9.53 -4.15
C LEU A 12 3.17 -11.06 -4.25
N PRO A 13 3.70 -11.79 -3.24
CA PRO A 13 3.72 -13.25 -3.29
C PRO A 13 2.36 -13.91 -2.98
N GLU A 14 1.58 -13.31 -2.09
CA GLU A 14 0.39 -13.89 -1.44
C GLU A 14 -0.64 -12.78 -1.18
N GLY A 15 -1.05 -12.12 -2.25
CA GLY A 15 -2.08 -11.09 -2.24
C GLY A 15 -2.51 -10.72 -3.64
N GLU A 16 -3.65 -10.07 -3.74
CA GLU A 16 -4.19 -9.56 -5.00
C GLU A 16 -4.44 -8.07 -4.90
N ILE A 17 -4.26 -7.36 -6.01
CA ILE A 17 -4.77 -5.99 -6.12
C ILE A 17 -6.29 -6.11 -6.22
N ASP A 18 -6.99 -5.71 -5.15
CA ASP A 18 -8.45 -5.74 -5.03
C ASP A 18 -9.07 -4.57 -5.82
N GLY A 19 -8.30 -3.49 -6.01
CA GLY A 19 -8.67 -2.36 -6.83
C GLY A 19 -7.73 -1.18 -6.64
N HIS A 20 -8.04 -0.11 -7.36
CA HIS A 20 -7.39 1.18 -7.19
C HIS A 20 -8.43 2.29 -7.30
N ASP A 21 -8.17 3.44 -6.67
CA ASP A 21 -8.95 4.65 -6.86
C ASP A 21 -8.05 5.85 -7.17
N PHE A 22 -8.63 6.81 -7.89
CA PHE A 22 -8.00 8.09 -8.17
C PHE A 22 -8.97 9.18 -7.73
N GLY A 23 -8.56 9.99 -6.77
CA GLY A 23 -9.44 10.99 -6.18
C GLY A 23 -8.67 11.98 -5.33
N SER A 24 -9.16 13.22 -5.25
CA SER A 24 -8.62 14.24 -4.34
C SER A 24 -7.09 14.50 -4.44
N GLY A 25 -6.49 14.21 -5.60
CA GLY A 25 -5.03 14.33 -5.81
C GLY A 25 -4.21 13.12 -5.33
N GLU A 26 -4.87 12.04 -4.93
CA GLU A 26 -4.28 10.80 -4.44
C GLU A 26 -4.56 9.65 -5.42
N PHE A 27 -3.66 8.66 -5.41
CA PHE A 27 -3.83 7.38 -6.08
C PHE A 27 -3.70 6.27 -5.04
N ASN A 28 -4.81 5.61 -4.73
CA ASN A 28 -4.84 4.54 -3.74
C ASN A 28 -4.83 3.19 -4.44
N ILE A 29 -4.03 2.26 -3.91
CA ILE A 29 -3.99 0.86 -4.33
C ILE A 29 -4.43 0.01 -3.14
N PHE A 30 -5.43 -0.84 -3.35
CA PHE A 30 -5.94 -1.76 -2.34
C PHE A 30 -5.39 -3.16 -2.60
N ILE A 31 -4.82 -3.76 -1.56
CA ILE A 31 -4.22 -5.09 -1.62
C ILE A 31 -4.93 -5.97 -0.60
N ARG A 32 -5.53 -7.06 -1.07
CA ARG A 32 -6.10 -8.10 -0.21
C ARG A 32 -5.01 -9.13 0.07
N THR A 33 -4.68 -9.32 1.34
CA THR A 33 -3.62 -10.25 1.77
C THR A 33 -3.87 -10.73 3.20
N ASN A 34 -3.41 -11.94 3.51
CA ASN A 34 -3.45 -12.48 4.88
C ASN A 34 -2.27 -12.00 5.75
N ASN A 35 -1.29 -11.32 5.17
CA ASN A 35 -0.11 -10.84 5.89
C ASN A 35 0.30 -9.42 5.42
N PRO A 36 -0.40 -8.38 5.89
CA PRO A 36 -0.20 -7.01 5.40
C PRO A 36 1.22 -6.49 5.65
N LEU A 37 1.83 -6.81 6.79
CA LEU A 37 3.19 -6.38 7.11
C LEU A 37 4.24 -7.03 6.18
N LYS A 38 4.16 -8.35 5.96
CA LYS A 38 5.07 -9.05 5.04
C LYS A 38 4.90 -8.57 3.59
N SER A 39 3.67 -8.29 3.17
CA SER A 39 3.38 -7.73 1.85
C SER A 39 3.99 -6.33 1.71
N PHE A 40 3.78 -5.44 2.70
CA PHE A 40 4.36 -4.11 2.67
C PHE A 40 5.90 -4.13 2.68
N GLU A 41 6.55 -4.96 3.50
CA GLU A 41 8.02 -5.05 3.53
C GLU A 41 8.64 -5.43 2.18
N ARG A 42 7.93 -6.17 1.33
CA ARG A 42 8.37 -6.45 -0.04
C ARG A 42 8.16 -5.26 -0.96
N LEU A 43 6.97 -4.66 -0.92
CA LEU A 43 6.65 -3.49 -1.72
C LEU A 43 7.53 -2.30 -1.38
N LYS A 44 7.88 -2.13 -0.11
CA LYS A 44 8.79 -1.10 0.37
C LYS A 44 10.12 -1.13 -0.38
N LYS A 45 10.71 -2.32 -0.62
CA LYS A 45 11.97 -2.45 -1.38
C LYS A 45 11.85 -1.99 -2.83
N ILE A 46 10.69 -2.22 -3.44
CA ILE A 46 10.39 -1.75 -4.81
C ILE A 46 10.24 -0.21 -4.80
N LEU A 47 9.45 0.31 -3.85
CA LEU A 47 9.25 1.75 -3.67
C LEU A 47 10.53 2.52 -3.32
N GLU A 48 11.46 1.89 -2.58
CA GLU A 48 12.80 2.43 -2.31
C GLU A 48 13.63 2.48 -3.58
N SER A 49 13.57 1.45 -4.42
CA SER A 49 14.33 1.36 -5.67
C SER A 49 13.87 2.41 -6.70
N ASP A 50 12.59 2.78 -6.66
CA ASP A 50 11.99 3.78 -7.53
C ASP A 50 11.99 5.20 -6.94
N GLU A 51 12.67 5.43 -5.79
CA GLU A 51 12.69 6.73 -5.07
C GLU A 51 11.29 7.26 -4.70
N MET A 52 10.30 6.38 -4.59
CA MET A 52 8.91 6.73 -4.33
C MET A 52 8.52 6.62 -2.86
N LEU A 53 9.30 5.92 -2.04
CA LEU A 53 8.91 5.58 -0.65
C LEU A 53 8.53 6.81 0.20
N ASP A 54 9.20 7.95 0.01
CA ASP A 54 8.94 9.18 0.76
C ASP A 54 7.59 9.83 0.41
N ASN A 55 7.00 9.46 -0.74
CA ASN A 55 5.72 9.97 -1.23
C ASN A 55 4.56 9.00 -0.99
N VAL A 56 4.80 7.89 -0.30
CA VAL A 56 3.80 6.84 -0.05
C VAL A 56 3.40 6.83 1.41
N ARG A 57 2.12 6.60 1.66
CA ARG A 57 1.60 6.19 2.97
C ARG A 57 0.99 4.81 2.82
N ALA A 58 1.15 3.97 3.83
CA ALA A 58 0.58 2.63 3.83
C ALA A 58 -0.03 2.31 5.19
N ALA A 59 -1.20 1.70 5.14
CA ALA A 59 -1.91 1.20 6.31
C ALA A 59 -2.70 -0.05 5.92
N TYR A 60 -3.07 -0.87 6.91
CA TYR A 60 -3.96 -2.00 6.71
C TYR A 60 -5.10 -1.97 7.72
N ARG A 61 -6.19 -2.66 7.39
CA ARG A 61 -7.30 -2.93 8.30
C ARG A 61 -7.84 -4.31 8.00
N ASP A 62 -8.49 -4.93 8.99
CA ASP A 62 -9.30 -6.11 8.73
C ASP A 62 -10.51 -5.73 7.87
N VAL A 63 -11.01 -6.67 7.06
CA VAL A 63 -12.14 -6.43 6.14
C VAL A 63 -13.37 -5.91 6.89
N GLU A 64 -13.60 -6.41 8.10
CA GLU A 64 -14.72 -6.04 8.98
C GLU A 64 -14.45 -4.81 9.86
N SER A 65 -13.21 -4.30 9.89
CA SER A 65 -12.82 -3.13 10.68
C SER A 65 -12.86 -1.87 9.84
N GLU A 66 -13.19 -0.73 10.44
CA GLU A 66 -13.02 0.60 9.84
C GLU A 66 -11.70 1.27 10.27
N GLU A 67 -11.04 0.73 11.28
CA GLU A 67 -9.82 1.29 11.84
C GLU A 67 -8.57 0.80 11.11
N TYR A 68 -7.77 1.75 10.62
CA TYR A 68 -6.50 1.48 9.97
C TYR A 68 -5.35 1.45 10.98
N THR A 69 -4.51 0.42 10.87
CA THR A 69 -3.19 0.39 11.48
C THR A 69 -2.16 0.93 10.49
N VAL A 70 -1.53 2.06 10.85
CA VAL A 70 -0.49 2.68 10.01
C VAL A 70 0.75 1.81 9.99
N VAL A 71 1.28 1.57 8.79
CA VAL A 71 2.53 0.86 8.57
C VAL A 71 3.65 1.82 8.18
N TRP A 72 3.32 2.83 7.35
CA TRP A 72 4.30 3.76 6.82
C TRP A 72 3.73 5.16 6.51
N PRO A 73 4.52 6.23 6.73
CA PRO A 73 5.75 6.25 7.51
C PRO A 73 5.46 5.98 8.99
N THR A 74 6.42 5.45 9.75
CA THR A 74 6.23 5.10 11.17
C THR A 74 5.94 6.31 12.08
N SER A 75 6.20 7.52 11.59
CA SER A 75 5.87 8.78 12.26
C SER A 75 4.41 9.23 12.05
N LEU A 76 3.71 8.67 11.05
CA LEU A 76 2.32 9.01 10.75
C LEU A 76 1.40 8.36 11.81
N ARG A 77 0.52 9.17 12.39
CA ARG A 77 -0.39 8.74 13.47
C ARG A 77 -1.79 8.42 12.97
N ASP A 78 -2.24 9.12 11.94
CA ASP A 78 -3.60 9.03 11.41
C ASP A 78 -3.54 8.68 9.93
N PHE A 79 -4.39 7.76 9.50
CA PHE A 79 -4.54 7.38 8.11
C PHE A 79 -6.02 7.31 7.74
N LYS A 80 -6.34 7.86 6.57
CA LYS A 80 -7.65 7.80 5.94
C LYS A 80 -7.48 7.79 4.44
N VAL A 81 -8.35 7.07 3.75
CA VAL A 81 -8.53 7.18 2.31
C VAL A 81 -9.54 8.31 2.08
N LEU A 82 -9.21 9.26 1.21
CA LEU A 82 -9.99 10.49 0.95
C LEU A 82 -11.01 10.35 -0.17
#